data_AF-A0A7C5CDL7-F1
#
_entry.id   AF-A0A7C5CDL7-F1
#
_cell.length_a   1.000
_cell.length_b   1.000
_cell.length_c   1.000
_cell.angle_alpha   90.00
_cell.angle_beta   90.00
_cell.angle_gamma   90.00
#
_symmetry.space_group_name_H-M   'P 1'
#
loop_
_entity.id
_entity.type
_entity.pdbx_description
1 polymer ?
#
loop_
_entity_poly.entity_id
_entity_poly.type
_entity_poly.pdbx_seq_one_letter_code
_entity_poly.pdbx_strand_id
1 'polypeptide(L)'
;RDNIFMRMKDEEWDAVLEVNLTSAMRLSRAVMRPMMKARWGRIINIGSIVGATGNPGPVNYAAAKAGLVGMTKAIAQEVASRGITANVVAPGFIATPMTDALNDDQKAAINAQIPAGRMGTPEEIAAAVLYLASVEAGYVTGATLHVNGGMAML
;
A
#
# COMPACT_ATOMS: atom_id res chain seq x y z
N ARG A 1 -0.59 -14.26 7.15
CA ARG A 1 0.20 -15.32 7.84
C ARG A 1 0.82 -14.61 9.02
N ASP A 2 0.00 -14.40 10.05
CA ASP A 2 0.27 -13.39 11.05
C ASP A 2 0.61 -14.12 12.33
N ASN A 3 1.78 -13.81 12.86
CA ASN A 3 2.34 -14.49 14.01
C ASN A 3 3.19 -13.49 14.79
N ILE A 4 3.21 -13.59 16.11
CA ILE A 4 4.10 -12.76 16.91
C ILE A 4 5.55 -13.01 16.50
N PHE A 5 6.36 -11.96 16.46
CA PHE A 5 7.71 -12.02 15.88
C PHE A 5 8.57 -13.16 16.45
N MET A 6 8.51 -13.39 17.76
CA MET A 6 9.26 -14.46 18.45
C MET A 6 8.94 -15.88 17.95
N ARG A 7 7.77 -16.09 17.34
CA ARG A 7 7.32 -17.40 16.85
C ARG A 7 7.24 -17.47 15.34
N MET A 8 7.60 -16.38 14.64
CA MET A 8 7.56 -16.32 13.19
C MET A 8 8.61 -17.25 12.61
N LYS A 9 8.19 -18.11 11.69
CA LYS A 9 9.11 -18.97 10.96
C LYS A 9 9.66 -18.24 9.73
N ASP A 10 10.85 -18.63 9.31
CA ASP A 10 11.50 -18.04 8.13
C ASP A 10 10.62 -18.21 6.87
N GLU A 11 9.90 -19.33 6.72
CA GLU A 11 9.01 -19.52 5.57
C GLU A 11 7.75 -18.63 5.61
N GLU A 12 7.32 -18.21 6.81
CA GLU A 12 6.24 -17.24 6.96
C GLU A 12 6.70 -15.84 6.60
N TRP A 13 7.93 -15.48 6.97
CA TRP A 13 8.60 -14.25 6.58
C TRP A 13 8.75 -14.19 5.06
N ASP A 14 9.43 -15.16 4.47
CA ASP A 14 9.76 -15.21 3.05
C ASP A 14 8.51 -15.16 2.17
N ALA A 15 7.48 -15.94 2.51
CA ALA A 15 6.25 -15.94 1.72
C ALA A 15 5.54 -14.58 1.73
N VAL A 16 5.56 -13.86 2.85
CA VAL A 16 4.93 -12.53 2.93
C VAL A 16 5.73 -11.51 2.13
N LEU A 17 7.05 -11.50 2.20
CA LEU A 17 7.87 -10.61 1.37
C LEU A 17 7.75 -10.94 -0.12
N GLU A 18 7.75 -12.23 -0.47
CA GLU A 18 7.64 -12.67 -1.86
C GLU A 18 6.35 -12.14 -2.50
N VAL A 19 5.23 -12.24 -1.79
CA VAL A 19 3.93 -11.78 -2.28
C VAL A 19 3.76 -10.27 -2.20
N ASN A 20 4.24 -9.60 -1.14
CA ASN A 20 3.90 -8.18 -0.90
C ASN A 20 4.95 -7.18 -1.38
N LEU A 21 6.20 -7.62 -1.58
CA LEU A 21 7.30 -6.76 -2.00
C LEU A 21 7.96 -7.26 -3.29
N THR A 22 8.41 -8.53 -3.32
CA THR A 22 9.11 -9.08 -4.49
C THR A 22 8.22 -9.12 -5.72
N SER A 23 6.94 -9.46 -5.58
CA SER A 23 5.97 -9.46 -6.69
C SER A 23 5.83 -8.05 -7.29
N ALA A 24 5.68 -7.01 -6.47
CA ALA A 24 5.53 -5.63 -6.91
C ALA A 24 6.80 -5.12 -7.62
N MET A 25 7.98 -5.50 -7.13
CA MET A 25 9.25 -5.24 -7.81
C MET A 25 9.28 -5.89 -9.20
N ARG A 26 8.95 -7.18 -9.29
CA ARG A 26 8.97 -7.93 -10.56
C ARG A 26 8.00 -7.35 -11.58
N LEU A 27 6.79 -7.03 -11.16
CA LEU A 27 5.76 -6.43 -12.02
C LEU A 27 6.15 -5.02 -12.47
N SER A 28 6.65 -4.18 -11.55
CA SER A 28 7.15 -2.82 -11.89
C SER A 28 8.27 -2.87 -12.92
N ARG A 29 9.21 -3.82 -12.76
CA ARG A 29 10.29 -4.04 -13.73
C ARG A 29 9.77 -4.50 -15.09
N ALA A 30 8.78 -5.40 -15.11
CA ALA A 30 8.22 -5.94 -16.35
C ALA A 30 7.55 -4.87 -17.22
N VAL A 31 6.90 -3.87 -16.62
CA VAL A 31 6.23 -2.78 -17.35
C VAL A 31 7.16 -1.62 -17.72
N MET A 32 8.38 -1.60 -17.19
CA MET A 32 9.30 -0.46 -17.32
C MET A 32 9.63 -0.12 -18.78
N ARG A 33 10.07 -1.12 -19.55
CA ARG A 33 10.49 -0.93 -20.94
C ARG A 33 9.37 -0.38 -21.84
N PRO A 34 8.15 -0.95 -21.87
CA PRO A 34 7.07 -0.38 -22.69
C PRO A 34 6.66 1.03 -22.23
N MET A 35 6.59 1.31 -20.93
CA MET A 35 6.28 2.67 -20.42
C MET A 35 7.33 3.70 -20.84
N MET A 36 8.62 3.37 -20.74
CA MET A 36 9.71 4.26 -21.15
C MET A 36 9.66 4.58 -22.66
N LYS A 37 9.30 3.58 -23.49
CA LYS A 37 9.12 3.78 -24.93
C LYS A 37 7.93 4.70 -25.23
N ALA A 38 6.82 4.52 -24.50
CA ALA A 38 5.61 5.33 -24.65
C ALA A 38 5.74 6.75 -24.07
N ARG A 39 6.74 7.00 -23.22
CA ARG A 39 6.89 8.24 -22.43
C ARG A 39 5.66 8.58 -21.58
N TRP A 40 4.94 7.53 -21.17
CA TRP A 40 3.78 7.63 -20.32
C TRP A 40 3.62 6.33 -19.53
N GLY A 41 3.28 6.46 -18.26
CA GLY A 41 3.03 5.32 -17.38
C GLY A 41 2.64 5.77 -15.98
N ARG A 42 1.91 4.89 -15.29
CA ARG A 42 1.48 5.06 -13.90
C ARG A 42 1.74 3.74 -13.17
N ILE A 43 2.65 3.75 -12.22
CA ILE A 43 2.88 2.63 -11.31
C ILE A 43 2.24 2.99 -9.98
N ILE A 44 1.21 2.24 -9.58
CA ILE A 44 0.46 2.50 -8.35
C ILE A 44 0.54 1.24 -7.49
N ASN A 45 1.35 1.31 -6.45
CA ASN A 45 1.54 0.21 -5.51
C ASN A 45 0.55 0.33 -4.35
N ILE A 46 -0.07 -0.78 -3.95
CA ILE A 46 -0.99 -0.80 -2.80
C ILE A 46 -0.21 -1.13 -1.53
N GLY A 47 0.06 -0.09 -0.76
CA GLY A 47 0.70 -0.11 0.54
C GLY A 47 -0.25 -0.51 1.66
N SER A 48 0.01 0.01 2.86
CA SER A 48 -0.83 -0.11 4.05
C SER A 48 -0.38 0.95 5.05
N ILE A 49 -1.29 1.44 5.88
CA ILE A 49 -0.93 2.29 7.03
C ILE A 49 0.08 1.60 7.96
N VAL A 50 0.00 0.27 8.07
CA VAL A 50 0.91 -0.55 8.88
C VAL A 50 2.37 -0.45 8.41
N GLY A 51 2.60 -0.15 7.13
CA GLY A 51 3.95 0.10 6.62
C GLY A 51 4.59 1.37 7.18
N ALA A 52 3.81 2.30 7.72
CA ALA A 52 4.30 3.55 8.30
C ALA A 52 4.21 3.57 9.83
N THR A 53 3.14 3.02 10.40
CA THR A 53 2.92 3.02 11.86
C THR A 53 3.45 1.78 12.56
N GLY A 54 3.66 0.68 11.81
CA GLY A 54 3.74 -0.65 12.39
C GLY A 54 2.39 -1.15 12.91
N ASN A 55 2.35 -2.42 13.31
CA ASN A 55 1.23 -3.05 14.01
C ASN A 55 1.76 -4.30 14.75
N PRO A 56 1.40 -4.55 16.03
CA PRO A 56 1.77 -5.79 16.70
C PRO A 56 1.25 -7.03 15.96
N GLY A 57 2.09 -8.05 15.84
CA GLY A 57 1.79 -9.27 15.08
C GLY A 57 2.54 -9.31 13.75
N PRO A 58 2.06 -8.67 12.68
CA PRO A 58 2.53 -8.95 11.33
C PRO A 58 3.78 -8.15 10.94
N VAL A 59 4.93 -8.41 11.60
CA VAL A 59 6.21 -7.72 11.35
C VAL A 59 6.69 -7.88 9.90
N ASN A 60 6.55 -9.09 9.33
CA ASN A 60 6.83 -9.38 7.92
C ASN A 60 6.00 -8.52 6.95
N TYR A 61 4.71 -8.34 7.24
CA TYR A 61 3.81 -7.51 6.45
C TYR A 61 4.18 -6.02 6.57
N ALA A 62 4.43 -5.54 7.79
CA ALA A 62 4.87 -4.17 8.03
C ALA A 62 6.18 -3.88 7.27
N ALA A 63 7.16 -4.77 7.36
CA ALA A 63 8.42 -4.67 6.63
C ALA A 63 8.20 -4.64 5.10
N ALA A 64 7.37 -5.54 4.57
CA ALA A 64 7.07 -5.56 3.14
C ALA A 64 6.38 -4.26 2.66
N LYS A 65 5.39 -3.75 3.40
CA LYS A 65 4.65 -2.53 3.06
C LYS A 65 5.49 -1.26 3.23
N ALA A 66 6.39 -1.21 4.21
CA ALA A 66 7.38 -0.15 4.35
C ALA A 66 8.40 -0.18 3.18
N GLY A 67 8.93 -1.37 2.87
CA GLY A 67 9.86 -1.57 1.75
C GLY A 67 9.25 -1.17 0.40
N LEU A 68 7.94 -1.38 0.23
CA LEU A 68 7.20 -0.99 -0.97
C LEU A 68 7.23 0.53 -1.19
N VAL A 69 7.17 1.33 -0.11
CA VAL A 69 7.29 2.80 -0.16
C VAL A 69 8.69 3.21 -0.62
N GLY A 70 9.73 2.66 -0.01
CA GLY A 70 11.11 2.94 -0.39
C GLY A 70 11.41 2.59 -1.85
N MET A 71 10.99 1.39 -2.27
CA MET A 71 11.11 0.91 -3.65
C MET A 71 10.38 1.83 -4.64
N THR A 72 9.16 2.26 -4.32
CA THR A 72 8.37 3.12 -5.21
C THR A 72 9.01 4.49 -5.36
N LYS A 73 9.57 5.06 -4.29
CA LYS A 73 10.32 6.33 -4.34
C LYS A 73 11.57 6.23 -5.21
N ALA A 74 12.32 5.13 -5.09
CA ALA A 74 13.50 4.91 -5.94
C ALA A 74 13.11 4.81 -7.43
N ILE A 75 12.07 4.02 -7.75
CA ILE A 75 11.54 3.93 -9.13
C ILE A 75 11.11 5.31 -9.64
N ALA A 76 10.36 6.08 -8.84
CA ALA A 76 9.88 7.41 -9.20
C ALA A 76 11.03 8.35 -9.63
N GLN A 77 12.15 8.34 -8.89
CA GLN A 77 13.32 9.16 -9.19
C GLN A 77 13.96 8.80 -10.53
N GLU A 78 14.01 7.51 -10.88
CA GLU A 78 14.60 7.05 -12.14
C GLU A 78 13.75 7.42 -13.37
N VAL A 79 12.42 7.38 -13.23
CA VAL A 79 11.50 7.43 -14.38
C VAL A 79 10.79 8.76 -14.58
N ALA A 80 10.87 9.70 -13.62
CA ALA A 80 10.16 10.99 -13.68
C ALA A 80 10.47 11.78 -14.97
N SER A 81 11.74 11.81 -15.39
CA SER A 81 12.19 12.50 -16.63
C SER A 81 11.61 11.90 -17.92
N ARG A 82 10.95 10.74 -17.83
CA ARG A 82 10.34 10.00 -18.95
C ARG A 82 8.82 10.10 -18.98
N GLY A 83 8.20 10.97 -18.17
CA GLY A 83 6.74 11.16 -18.15
C GLY A 83 5.98 10.04 -17.42
N ILE A 84 6.69 9.25 -16.62
CA ILE A 84 6.14 8.15 -15.84
C ILE A 84 6.10 8.58 -14.36
N THR A 85 5.00 8.25 -13.67
CA THR A 85 4.92 8.44 -12.22
C THR A 85 4.82 7.11 -11.49
N ALA A 86 5.37 7.05 -10.29
CA ALA A 86 5.26 5.89 -9.40
C ALA A 86 4.85 6.35 -8.00
N ASN A 87 3.73 5.85 -7.48
CA ASN A 87 3.15 6.27 -6.21
C ASN A 87 2.61 5.08 -5.42
N VAL A 88 2.34 5.31 -4.13
CA VAL A 88 1.73 4.34 -3.23
C VAL A 88 0.36 4.85 -2.79
N VAL A 89 -0.65 3.98 -2.77
CA VAL A 89 -1.88 4.21 -2.00
C VAL A 89 -1.77 3.37 -0.73
N ALA A 90 -1.89 3.99 0.44
CA ALA A 90 -1.77 3.34 1.74
C ALA A 90 -3.12 3.34 2.48
N PRO A 91 -3.92 2.26 2.37
CA PRO A 91 -5.19 2.12 3.07
C PRO A 91 -5.01 2.01 4.59
N GLY A 92 -6.00 2.51 5.34
CA GLY A 92 -6.27 2.12 6.72
C GLY A 92 -7.07 0.82 6.81
N PHE A 93 -7.95 0.70 7.80
CA PHE A 93 -8.94 -0.38 7.83
C PHE A 93 -10.03 -0.14 6.79
N ILE A 94 -10.25 -1.13 5.93
CA ILE A 94 -11.23 -1.11 4.85
C ILE A 94 -12.22 -2.25 5.04
N ALA A 95 -13.51 -1.94 4.92
CA ALA A 95 -14.57 -2.92 4.94
C ALA A 95 -14.44 -3.85 3.72
N THR A 96 -14.12 -5.10 3.98
CA THR A 96 -13.94 -6.17 2.98
C THR A 96 -14.56 -7.47 3.52
N PRO A 97 -14.76 -8.51 2.70
CA PRO A 97 -15.22 -9.80 3.20
C PRO A 97 -14.35 -10.38 4.34
N MET A 98 -13.08 -9.99 4.44
CA MET A 98 -12.21 -10.38 5.55
C MET A 98 -12.59 -9.71 6.88
N THR A 99 -13.06 -8.46 6.86
CA THR A 99 -13.52 -7.75 8.06
C THR A 99 -14.92 -8.17 8.49
N ASP A 100 -15.67 -8.85 7.62
CA ASP A 100 -16.98 -9.39 7.97
C ASP A 100 -16.89 -10.54 8.98
N ALA A 101 -15.72 -11.20 9.06
CA ALA A 101 -15.44 -12.20 10.07
C ALA A 101 -15.24 -11.62 11.49
N LEU A 102 -15.13 -10.29 11.63
CA LEU A 102 -15.03 -9.63 12.92
C LEU A 102 -16.41 -9.52 13.57
N ASN A 103 -16.48 -9.74 14.88
CA ASN A 103 -17.70 -9.48 15.64
C ASN A 103 -17.94 -7.97 15.85
N ASP A 104 -19.13 -7.62 16.34
CA ASP A 104 -19.52 -6.21 16.50
C ASP A 104 -18.64 -5.45 17.48
N ASP A 105 -18.19 -6.08 18.57
CA ASP A 105 -17.28 -5.48 19.54
C ASP A 105 -15.91 -5.16 18.92
N GLN A 106 -15.38 -6.06 18.09
CA GLN A 106 -14.13 -5.85 17.36
C GLN A 106 -14.27 -4.72 16.34
N LYS A 107 -15.38 -4.68 15.60
CA LYS A 107 -15.67 -3.60 14.65
C LYS A 107 -15.78 -2.25 15.37
N ALA A 108 -16.50 -2.21 16.50
CA ALA A 108 -16.63 -1.01 17.31
C ALA A 108 -15.28 -0.53 17.87
N ALA A 109 -14.44 -1.44 18.36
CA ALA A 109 -13.11 -1.13 18.85
C ALA A 109 -12.19 -0.58 17.75
N ILE A 110 -12.26 -1.13 16.53
CA ILE A 110 -11.51 -0.59 15.39
C ILE A 110 -12.03 0.80 15.01
N ASN A 111 -13.34 0.96 14.87
CA ASN A 111 -13.94 2.25 14.48
C ASN A 111 -13.63 3.36 15.49
N ALA A 112 -13.53 3.04 16.79
CA ALA A 112 -13.14 4.00 17.82
C ALA A 112 -11.69 4.51 17.67
N GLN A 113 -10.81 3.76 16.99
CA GLN A 113 -9.44 4.18 16.70
C GLN A 113 -9.33 4.99 15.39
N ILE A 114 -10.40 5.05 14.60
CA ILE A 114 -10.43 5.79 13.34
C ILE A 114 -11.13 7.13 13.58
N PRO A 115 -10.47 8.28 13.42
CA PRO A 115 -11.11 9.59 13.61
C PRO A 115 -12.37 9.80 12.77
N ALA A 116 -12.44 9.24 11.56
CA ALA A 116 -13.65 9.26 10.73
C ALA A 116 -14.82 8.41 11.28
N GLY A 117 -14.61 7.66 12.37
CA GLY A 117 -15.63 6.84 13.06
C GLY A 117 -16.06 5.59 12.32
N ARG A 118 -15.38 5.23 11.20
CA ARG A 118 -15.71 4.07 10.37
C ARG A 118 -14.50 3.55 9.61
N MET A 119 -14.54 2.28 9.23
CA MET A 119 -13.68 1.74 8.17
C MET A 119 -13.99 2.42 6.83
N GLY A 120 -12.96 2.51 5.97
CA GLY A 120 -13.14 2.95 4.59
C GLY A 120 -13.81 1.88 3.74
N THR A 121 -14.18 2.22 2.50
CA THR A 121 -14.71 1.25 1.53
C THR A 121 -13.70 0.96 0.41
N PRO A 122 -13.83 -0.17 -0.30
CA PRO A 122 -12.99 -0.46 -1.47
C PRO A 122 -13.07 0.64 -2.55
N GLU A 123 -14.23 1.27 -2.72
CA GLU A 123 -14.46 2.36 -3.69
C GLU A 123 -13.66 3.61 -3.32
N GLU A 124 -13.48 3.91 -2.03
CA GLU A 124 -12.65 5.04 -1.59
C GLU A 124 -11.17 4.80 -1.92
N ILE A 125 -10.70 3.55 -1.86
CA ILE A 125 -9.36 3.17 -2.32
C ILE A 125 -9.28 3.24 -3.85
N ALA A 126 -10.30 2.75 -4.55
CA ALA A 126 -10.36 2.81 -6.01
C ALA A 126 -10.34 4.26 -6.53
N ALA A 127 -11.04 5.18 -5.87
CA ALA A 127 -11.01 6.60 -6.21
C ALA A 127 -9.60 7.21 -6.10
N ALA A 128 -8.86 6.86 -5.05
CA ALA A 128 -7.46 7.29 -4.89
C ALA A 128 -6.54 6.71 -5.99
N VAL A 129 -6.73 5.44 -6.34
CA VAL A 129 -6.00 4.81 -7.46
C VAL A 129 -6.37 5.49 -8.78
N LEU A 130 -7.65 5.76 -9.03
CA LEU A 130 -8.12 6.42 -10.24
C LEU A 130 -7.51 7.82 -10.39
N TYR A 131 -7.46 8.60 -9.30
CA TYR A 131 -6.77 9.88 -9.29
C TYR A 131 -5.30 9.72 -9.70
N LEU A 132 -4.55 8.81 -9.07
CA LEU A 132 -3.14 8.63 -9.40
C LEU A 132 -2.91 8.06 -10.82
N ALA A 133 -3.89 7.35 -11.37
CA ALA A 133 -3.85 6.83 -12.74
C ALA A 133 -4.15 7.91 -13.80
N SER A 134 -4.71 9.04 -13.38
CA SER A 134 -5.19 10.10 -14.26
C SER A 134 -4.07 10.94 -14.90
N VAL A 135 -4.46 11.82 -15.83
CA VAL A 135 -3.55 12.81 -16.42
C VAL A 135 -3.28 13.94 -15.43
N GLU A 136 -4.29 14.29 -14.64
CA GLU A 136 -4.30 15.34 -13.62
C GLU A 136 -3.26 15.10 -12.53
N ALA A 137 -2.99 13.83 -12.18
CA ALA A 137 -1.94 13.44 -11.25
C ALA A 137 -0.53 13.38 -11.89
N GLY A 138 -0.33 13.95 -13.08
CA GLY A 138 0.95 13.89 -13.82
C GLY A 138 2.15 14.50 -13.09
N TYR A 139 1.91 15.35 -12.08
CA TYR A 139 2.95 15.95 -11.25
C TYR A 139 3.08 15.29 -9.85
N VAL A 140 2.35 14.22 -9.58
CA VAL A 140 2.43 13.44 -8.35
C VAL A 140 3.29 12.21 -8.61
N THR A 141 4.49 12.16 -8.03
CA THR A 141 5.39 10.98 -8.13
C THR A 141 6.21 10.83 -6.85
N GLY A 142 6.50 9.60 -6.46
CA GLY A 142 7.17 9.26 -5.20
C GLY A 142 6.30 9.48 -3.94
N ALA A 143 5.02 9.81 -4.12
CA ALA A 143 4.11 10.11 -3.02
C ALA A 143 3.51 8.83 -2.42
N THR A 144 3.14 8.91 -1.14
CA THR A 144 2.25 7.94 -0.50
C THR A 144 0.96 8.65 -0.15
N LEU A 145 -0.13 8.27 -0.81
CA LEU A 145 -1.47 8.77 -0.55
C LEU A 145 -2.11 7.91 0.53
N HIS A 146 -2.21 8.44 1.74
CA HIS A 146 -2.84 7.77 2.87
C HIS A 146 -4.36 7.91 2.81
N VAL A 147 -5.06 6.78 2.72
CA VAL A 147 -6.54 6.71 2.70
C VAL A 147 -6.98 5.88 3.91
N ASN A 148 -6.95 6.52 5.07
CA ASN A 148 -6.98 5.81 6.36
C ASN A 148 -7.95 6.41 7.40
N GLY A 149 -8.84 7.32 6.99
CA GLY A 149 -9.80 7.94 7.92
C GLY A 149 -9.18 8.71 9.09
N GLY A 150 -7.90 9.12 8.99
CA GLY A 150 -7.18 9.85 10.02
C GLY A 150 -6.42 8.97 11.02
N MET A 151 -6.39 7.64 10.84
CA MET A 151 -5.70 6.72 11.77
C MET A 151 -4.23 7.06 12.01
N ALA A 152 -3.55 7.59 11.00
CA ALA A 152 -2.23 8.18 11.16
C ALA A 152 -2.07 9.39 10.23
N MET A 153 -1.31 10.37 10.70
CA MET A 153 -1.00 11.62 10.00
C MET A 153 0.52 11.72 9.89
N LEU A 154 1.05 11.76 8.67
CA LEU A 154 2.48 11.57 8.35
C LEU A 154 2.98 12.64 7.40
#